data_AF-A0A6D0F8N5-F1
#
_entry.id   AF-A0A6D0F8N5-F1
#
_cell.length_a   1.000
_cell.length_b   1.000
_cell.length_c   1.000
_cell.angle_alpha   90.00
_cell.angle_beta   90.00
_cell.angle_gamma   90.00
#
_symmetry.space_group_name_H-M   'P 1'
#
loop_
_entity.id
_entity.type
_entity.pdbx_description
1 polymer ?
#
loop_
_entity_poly.entity_id
_entity_poly.type
_entity_poly.pdbx_seq_one_letter_code
_entity_poly.pdbx_strand_id
1 'polypeptide(L)'
;MGSPSLYSARKTALALAVALSFAWQAPVFAHGGEAHMVPMDETLKEFGADVQWDDYAQIFTLIKDGAYVKVKPGAQTAIVNGQPLALQVPVVMKDNKAWVSDTFINDVFQSGLDQTFQVEKRPHPLNALTADEIKQAVEIVKASADFKPNTRFT
;
A
#
# COMPACT_ATOMS: atom_id res chain seq x y z
N MET A 1 43.79 19.41 -46.73
CA MET A 1 42.65 18.68 -46.14
C MET A 1 42.96 17.20 -46.17
N GLY A 2 42.79 16.49 -45.04
CA GLY A 2 42.73 15.02 -45.02
C GLY A 2 43.78 14.34 -44.12
N SER A 3 43.58 14.34 -42.81
CA SER A 3 44.23 13.39 -41.89
C SER A 3 43.44 12.07 -41.89
N PRO A 4 44.07 10.89 -41.95
CA PRO A 4 43.34 9.63 -41.82
C PRO A 4 43.10 9.32 -40.34
N SER A 5 41.83 9.14 -39.99
CA SER A 5 41.39 8.66 -38.68
C SER A 5 41.72 7.17 -38.53
N LEU A 6 42.61 6.85 -37.58
CA LEU A 6 42.91 5.48 -37.19
C LEU A 6 41.81 4.97 -36.25
N TYR A 7 40.84 4.23 -36.80
CA TYR A 7 39.91 3.44 -35.99
C TYR A 7 40.65 2.26 -35.36
N SER A 8 40.81 2.30 -34.04
CA SER A 8 41.49 1.25 -33.26
C SER A 8 40.51 0.10 -32.97
N ALA A 9 40.77 -1.07 -33.55
CA ALA A 9 40.00 -2.31 -33.34
C ALA A 9 39.88 -2.74 -31.86
N ARG A 10 40.77 -2.25 -30.97
CA ARG A 10 40.70 -2.49 -29.52
C ARG A 10 39.55 -1.74 -28.85
N LYS A 11 39.19 -0.56 -29.36
CA LYS A 11 38.08 0.25 -28.82
C LYS A 11 36.72 -0.34 -29.18
N THR A 12 36.60 -0.99 -30.34
CA THR A 12 35.37 -1.68 -30.78
C THR A 12 35.14 -3.00 -30.05
N ALA A 13 36.20 -3.76 -29.73
CA ALA A 13 36.07 -5.00 -28.97
C ALA A 13 35.63 -4.76 -27.51
N LEU A 14 36.13 -3.69 -26.88
CA LEU A 14 35.79 -3.35 -25.49
C LEU A 14 34.32 -2.90 -25.37
N ALA A 15 33.83 -2.11 -26.33
CA ALA A 15 32.44 -1.65 -26.35
C ALA A 15 31.44 -2.81 -26.53
N LEU A 16 31.79 -3.80 -27.36
CA LEU A 16 30.94 -4.98 -27.58
C LEU A 16 30.92 -5.92 -26.35
N ALA A 17 32.06 -6.09 -25.67
CA ALA A 17 32.14 -6.89 -24.44
C ALA A 17 31.33 -6.27 -23.28
N VAL A 18 31.33 -4.93 -23.15
CA VAL A 18 30.51 -4.22 -22.17
C VAL A 18 29.02 -4.37 -22.48
N ALA A 19 28.60 -4.21 -23.74
CA ALA A 19 27.20 -4.37 -24.14
C ALA A 19 26.66 -5.79 -23.87
N LEU A 20 27.48 -6.83 -24.09
CA LEU A 20 27.12 -8.23 -23.81
C LEU A 20 27.02 -8.53 -22.30
N SER A 21 27.79 -7.83 -21.46
CA SER A 21 27.74 -8.01 -19.99
C SER A 21 26.47 -7.46 -19.34
N PHE A 22 25.75 -6.57 -20.01
CA PHE A 22 24.45 -6.06 -19.54
C PHE A 22 23.25 -6.85 -20.05
N ALA A 23 23.42 -7.71 -21.06
CA ALA A 23 22.32 -8.51 -21.62
C ALA A 23 21.89 -9.69 -20.73
N TRP A 24 22.66 -10.01 -19.67
CA TRP A 24 22.40 -11.12 -18.74
C TRP A 24 22.09 -10.70 -17.32
N GLN A 25 21.93 -9.41 -17.03
CA GLN A 25 21.48 -9.00 -15.71
C GLN A 25 19.96 -9.21 -15.64
N ALA A 26 19.54 -10.24 -14.89
CA ALA A 26 18.15 -10.37 -14.45
C ALA A 26 17.71 -9.07 -13.74
N PRO A 27 16.45 -8.65 -13.85
CA PRO A 27 15.97 -7.47 -13.14
C PRO A 27 16.27 -7.64 -11.66
N VAL A 28 17.15 -6.79 -11.14
CA VAL A 28 17.47 -6.74 -9.71
C VAL A 28 16.29 -6.05 -9.04
N PHE A 29 15.46 -6.84 -8.35
CA PHE A 29 14.50 -6.31 -7.39
C PHE A 29 15.30 -5.71 -6.23
N ALA A 30 15.50 -4.39 -6.28
CA ALA A 30 16.44 -3.72 -5.39
C ALA A 30 15.97 -3.64 -3.92
N HIS A 31 14.76 -4.09 -3.58
CA HIS A 31 14.20 -3.99 -2.23
C HIS A 31 13.32 -5.22 -1.92
N GLY A 32 13.78 -6.08 -1.00
CA GLY A 32 13.01 -7.21 -0.44
C GLY A 32 12.94 -8.45 -1.33
N GLY A 33 12.80 -9.64 -0.72
CA GLY A 33 12.56 -10.89 -1.46
C GLY A 33 11.24 -10.87 -2.24
N GLU A 34 10.87 -12.00 -2.85
CA GLU A 34 9.54 -12.11 -3.49
C GLU A 34 8.46 -11.62 -2.52
N ALA A 35 7.63 -10.68 -2.98
CA ALA A 35 6.55 -10.14 -2.17
C ALA A 35 5.61 -11.26 -1.73
N HIS A 36 5.26 -11.29 -0.45
CA HIS A 36 4.26 -12.23 0.03
C HIS A 36 2.88 -11.81 -0.50
N MET A 37 2.26 -12.70 -1.27
CA MET A 37 1.01 -12.42 -1.97
C MET A 37 -0.18 -13.04 -1.25
N VAL A 38 -1.27 -12.30 -1.17
CA VAL A 38 -2.54 -12.73 -0.57
C VAL A 38 -3.70 -12.61 -1.57
N PRO A 39 -4.76 -13.42 -1.44
CA PRO A 39 -5.95 -13.31 -2.30
C PRO A 39 -6.66 -11.96 -2.07
N MET A 40 -6.76 -11.15 -3.12
CA MET A 40 -7.23 -9.76 -3.00
C MET A 40 -8.67 -9.67 -2.51
N ASP A 41 -9.57 -10.48 -3.06
CA ASP A 41 -11.00 -10.45 -2.71
C ASP A 41 -11.26 -10.79 -1.24
N GLU A 42 -10.57 -11.80 -0.72
CA GLU A 42 -10.73 -12.24 0.68
C GLU A 42 -10.18 -11.17 1.63
N THR A 43 -8.94 -10.73 1.38
CA THR A 43 -8.27 -9.71 2.21
C THR A 43 -9.02 -8.38 2.21
N LEU A 44 -9.57 -7.93 1.08
CA LEU A 44 -10.35 -6.69 1.01
C LEU A 44 -11.74 -6.82 1.65
N LYS A 45 -12.40 -7.98 1.53
CA LYS A 45 -13.66 -8.22 2.23
C LYS A 45 -13.48 -8.25 3.75
N GLU A 46 -12.42 -8.89 4.25
CA GLU A 46 -12.09 -8.89 5.68
C GLU A 46 -11.76 -7.49 6.20
N PHE A 47 -11.10 -6.67 5.37
CA PHE A 47 -10.88 -5.26 5.65
C PHE A 47 -12.17 -4.42 5.60
N GLY A 48 -13.25 -4.96 5.03
CA GLY A 48 -14.54 -4.27 4.88
C GLY A 48 -14.55 -3.27 3.73
N ALA A 49 -13.86 -3.59 2.63
CA ALA A 49 -13.95 -2.87 1.36
C ALA A 49 -14.83 -3.63 0.37
N ASP A 50 -15.60 -2.89 -0.43
CA ASP A 50 -16.32 -3.41 -1.59
C ASP A 50 -15.35 -3.61 -2.75
N VAL A 51 -15.49 -4.74 -3.45
CA VAL A 51 -14.65 -5.09 -4.60
C VAL A 51 -15.54 -5.32 -5.82
N GLN A 52 -15.28 -4.57 -6.88
CA GLN A 52 -15.98 -4.69 -8.16
C GLN A 52 -14.97 -4.93 -9.28
N TRP A 53 -15.25 -5.92 -10.13
CA TRP A 53 -14.49 -6.20 -11.34
C TRP A 53 -15.28 -5.77 -12.57
N ASP A 54 -14.65 -4.98 -13.44
CA ASP A 54 -15.16 -4.70 -14.79
C ASP A 54 -14.30 -5.47 -15.81
N ASP A 55 -14.91 -6.50 -16.40
CA ASP A 55 -14.27 -7.38 -17.37
C ASP A 55 -13.99 -6.71 -18.72
N TYR A 56 -14.78 -5.71 -19.11
CA TYR A 56 -14.53 -5.00 -20.36
C TYR A 56 -13.34 -4.05 -20.24
N ALA A 57 -13.28 -3.28 -19.16
CA ALA A 57 -12.21 -2.32 -18.90
C ALA A 57 -10.95 -2.96 -18.27
N GLN A 58 -11.07 -4.22 -17.82
CA GLN A 58 -10.06 -4.97 -17.08
C GLN A 58 -9.56 -4.19 -15.87
N ILE A 59 -10.50 -3.71 -15.04
CA ILE A 59 -10.21 -2.84 -13.89
C ILE A 59 -10.98 -3.26 -12.66
N PHE A 60 -10.29 -3.26 -11.52
CA PHE A 60 -10.93 -3.34 -10.21
C PHE A 60 -11.28 -1.95 -9.71
N THR A 61 -12.49 -1.82 -9.19
CA THR A 61 -12.92 -0.68 -8.39
C THR A 61 -13.07 -1.16 -6.95
N LEU A 62 -12.31 -0.55 -6.04
CA LEU A 62 -12.30 -0.88 -4.62
C LEU A 62 -12.84 0.34 -3.85
N ILE A 63 -13.81 0.12 -2.97
CA ILE A 63 -14.48 1.21 -2.26
C ILE A 63 -14.49 0.90 -0.77
N LYS A 64 -14.01 1.84 0.04
CA LYS A 64 -14.15 1.77 1.50
C LYS A 64 -14.26 3.17 2.06
N ASP A 65 -15.35 3.44 2.78
CA ASP A 65 -15.62 4.75 3.38
C ASP A 65 -15.48 5.88 2.34
N GLY A 66 -14.49 6.77 2.49
CA GLY A 66 -14.18 7.86 1.55
C GLY A 66 -13.18 7.51 0.44
N ALA A 67 -12.57 6.32 0.48
CA ALA A 67 -11.58 5.89 -0.49
C ALA A 67 -12.25 5.18 -1.69
N TYR A 68 -12.04 5.75 -2.88
CA TYR A 68 -12.46 5.21 -4.16
C TYR A 68 -11.22 4.91 -5.03
N VAL A 69 -10.91 3.63 -5.16
CA VAL A 69 -9.68 3.15 -5.78
C VAL A 69 -9.99 2.46 -7.11
N LYS A 70 -9.24 2.78 -8.16
CA LYS A 70 -9.22 2.01 -9.41
C LYS A 70 -7.84 1.42 -9.64
N VAL A 71 -7.77 0.12 -9.91
CA VAL A 71 -6.50 -0.57 -10.17
C VAL A 71 -6.65 -1.62 -11.25
N LYS A 72 -5.71 -1.63 -12.20
CA LYS A 72 -5.64 -2.65 -13.26
C LYS A 72 -4.60 -3.71 -12.90
N PRO A 73 -4.89 -5.00 -13.12
CA PRO A 73 -3.86 -6.03 -13.01
C PRO A 73 -2.64 -5.72 -13.88
N GLY A 74 -1.44 -5.94 -13.33
CA GLY A 74 -0.15 -5.69 -13.98
C GLY A 74 0.26 -4.21 -14.05
N ALA A 75 -0.61 -3.26 -13.67
CA ALA A 75 -0.25 -1.85 -13.65
C ALA A 75 0.66 -1.53 -12.44
N GLN A 76 1.68 -0.70 -12.67
CA GLN A 76 2.55 -0.16 -11.60
C GLN A 76 1.92 1.03 -10.87
N THR A 77 0.69 1.41 -11.22
CA THR A 77 -0.02 2.52 -10.59
C THR A 77 -1.48 2.16 -10.36
N ALA A 78 -2.02 2.65 -9.26
CA ALA A 78 -3.46 2.72 -8.99
C ALA A 78 -3.92 4.18 -9.01
N ILE A 79 -5.23 4.40 -9.08
CA ILE A 79 -5.84 5.72 -8.90
C ILE A 79 -6.62 5.70 -7.61
N VAL A 80 -6.30 6.57 -6.65
CA VAL A 80 -7.02 6.74 -5.39
C VAL A 80 -7.64 8.13 -5.38
N ASN A 81 -8.97 8.22 -5.32
CA ASN A 81 -9.70 9.49 -5.35
C ASN A 81 -9.29 10.43 -6.50
N GLY A 82 -9.01 9.84 -7.67
CA GLY A 82 -8.59 10.56 -8.88
C GLY A 82 -7.09 10.87 -8.96
N GLN A 83 -6.32 10.61 -7.91
CA GLN A 83 -4.87 10.83 -7.87
C GLN A 83 -4.09 9.54 -8.15
N PRO A 84 -3.00 9.58 -8.92
CA PRO A 84 -2.16 8.42 -9.16
C PRO A 84 -1.35 8.04 -7.92
N LEU A 85 -1.25 6.74 -7.67
CA LEU A 85 -0.43 6.14 -6.62
C LEU A 85 0.47 5.07 -7.25
N ALA A 86 1.79 5.18 -7.06
CA ALA A 86 2.71 4.14 -7.47
C ALA A 86 2.57 2.90 -6.58
N LEU A 87 2.49 1.73 -7.20
CA LEU A 87 2.43 0.45 -6.50
C LEU A 87 3.81 -0.18 -6.48
N GLN A 88 4.26 -0.63 -5.30
CA GLN A 88 5.50 -1.39 -5.17
C GLN A 88 5.37 -2.75 -5.87
N VAL A 89 4.22 -3.39 -5.70
CA VAL A 89 3.88 -4.68 -6.29
C VAL A 89 2.56 -4.53 -7.04
N PRO A 90 2.54 -4.74 -8.37
CA PRO A 90 1.30 -4.73 -9.14
C PRO A 90 0.31 -5.79 -8.66
N VAL A 91 -0.99 -5.55 -8.88
CA VAL A 91 -2.00 -6.60 -8.72
C VAL A 91 -1.74 -7.70 -9.75
N VAL A 92 -1.71 -8.96 -9.33
CA VAL A 92 -1.41 -10.10 -10.20
C VAL A 92 -2.65 -10.98 -10.35
N MET A 93 -2.95 -11.41 -11.58
CA MET A 93 -3.97 -12.43 -11.81
C MET A 93 -3.32 -13.82 -11.82
N LYS A 94 -3.83 -14.75 -11.02
CA LYS A 94 -3.48 -16.18 -11.05
C LYS A 94 -4.76 -17.00 -10.98
N ASP A 95 -4.94 -17.93 -11.92
CA ASP A 95 -6.13 -18.79 -12.00
C ASP A 95 -7.46 -18.00 -11.93
N ASN A 96 -7.51 -16.87 -12.64
CA ASN A 96 -8.65 -15.94 -12.66
C ASN A 96 -9.00 -15.30 -11.30
N LYS A 97 -8.07 -15.33 -10.34
CA LYS A 97 -8.17 -14.63 -9.05
C LYS A 97 -7.11 -13.54 -8.97
N ALA A 98 -7.48 -12.40 -8.39
CA ALA A 98 -6.55 -11.32 -8.11
C ALA A 98 -5.76 -11.60 -6.83
N TRP A 99 -4.47 -11.31 -6.87
CA TRP A 99 -3.53 -11.40 -5.77
C TRP A 99 -2.83 -10.06 -5.61
N VAL A 100 -2.65 -9.64 -4.36
CA VAL A 100 -1.96 -8.40 -3.98
C VAL A 100 -0.88 -8.69 -2.95
N SER A 101 0.06 -7.77 -2.77
CA SER A 101 0.98 -7.85 -1.63
C SER A 101 0.19 -7.71 -0.33
N ASP A 102 0.67 -8.39 0.71
CA ASP A 102 0.20 -8.23 2.09
C ASP A 102 0.26 -6.77 2.61
N THR A 103 1.08 -5.90 2.04
CA THR A 103 1.11 -4.46 2.37
C THR A 103 0.10 -3.61 1.59
N PHE A 104 -0.55 -4.17 0.56
CA PHE A 104 -1.36 -3.42 -0.39
C PHE A 104 -2.44 -2.54 0.26
N ILE A 105 -3.13 -3.05 1.28
CA ILE A 105 -4.16 -2.28 1.98
C ILE A 105 -3.58 -1.01 2.60
N ASN A 106 -2.45 -1.13 3.30
CA ASN A 106 -1.82 0.03 3.93
C ASN A 106 -1.27 0.99 2.86
N ASP A 107 -0.58 0.45 1.86
CA ASP A 107 0.03 1.25 0.80
C ASP A 107 -1.01 2.07 0.03
N VAL A 108 -2.21 1.53 -0.17
CA VAL A 108 -3.29 2.17 -0.94
C VAL A 108 -4.21 3.01 -0.05
N PHE A 109 -4.85 2.41 0.95
CA PHE A 109 -5.90 3.05 1.74
C PHE A 109 -5.36 3.95 2.85
N GLN A 110 -4.07 3.83 3.23
CA GLN A 110 -3.39 4.72 4.18
C GLN A 110 -2.34 5.61 3.50
N SER A 111 -2.39 5.74 2.18
CA SER A 111 -1.47 6.57 1.38
C SER A 111 -1.54 8.07 1.69
N GLY A 112 -2.62 8.54 2.33
CA GLY A 112 -2.94 9.95 2.51
C GLY A 112 -3.61 10.61 1.30
N LEU A 113 -3.88 9.85 0.22
CA LEU A 113 -4.66 10.34 -0.93
C LEU A 113 -6.15 10.39 -0.65
N ASP A 114 -6.65 9.58 0.29
CA ASP A 114 -7.93 9.84 0.92
C ASP A 114 -7.78 10.90 2.02
N GLN A 115 -8.42 12.05 1.82
CA GLN A 115 -8.38 13.19 2.72
C GLN A 115 -9.62 13.31 3.60
N THR A 116 -10.52 12.32 3.56
CA THR A 116 -11.77 12.31 4.33
C THR A 116 -11.52 12.44 5.83
N PHE A 117 -10.46 11.79 6.33
CA PHE A 117 -10.03 11.89 7.72
C PHE A 117 -8.69 12.63 7.80
N GLN A 118 -8.60 13.56 8.75
CA GLN A 118 -7.39 14.34 9.03
C GLN A 118 -7.03 14.21 10.49
N VAL A 119 -5.73 14.18 10.78
CA VAL A 119 -5.24 14.14 12.15
C VAL A 119 -5.61 15.44 12.86
N GLU A 120 -6.35 15.33 13.97
CA GLU A 120 -6.63 16.45 14.85
C GLU A 120 -5.34 16.88 15.56
N LYS A 121 -4.87 18.11 15.29
CA LYS A 121 -3.64 18.65 15.88
C LYS A 121 -3.82 19.20 17.30
N ARG A 122 -5.03 19.65 17.63
CA ARG A 122 -5.38 20.16 18.96
C ARG A 122 -6.70 19.51 19.36
N PRO A 123 -6.73 18.69 20.42
CA PRO A 123 -7.93 17.96 20.81
C PRO A 123 -9.06 18.94 21.16
N HIS A 124 -10.23 18.71 20.61
CA HIS A 124 -11.41 19.48 20.94
C HIS A 124 -11.82 19.19 22.39
N PRO A 125 -12.16 20.22 23.20
CA PRO A 125 -12.45 20.04 24.63
C PRO A 125 -13.71 19.22 24.92
N LEU A 126 -14.52 18.94 23.88
CA LEU A 126 -15.71 18.09 23.95
C LEU A 126 -15.51 16.72 23.30
N ASN A 127 -14.27 16.32 23.03
CA ASN A 127 -13.98 14.95 22.64
C ASN A 127 -14.45 14.00 23.76
N ALA A 128 -15.06 12.89 23.37
CA ALA A 128 -15.41 11.84 24.31
C ALA A 128 -14.14 11.30 24.99
N LEU A 129 -14.30 10.74 26.19
CA LEU A 129 -13.18 10.10 26.90
C LEU A 129 -12.58 8.99 26.04
N THR A 130 -11.26 9.00 25.94
CA THR A 130 -10.50 7.94 25.30
C THR A 130 -10.59 6.64 26.11
N ALA A 131 -10.24 5.52 25.50
CA ALA A 131 -10.22 4.24 26.20
C ALA A 131 -9.32 4.26 27.44
N ASP A 132 -8.22 5.01 27.40
CA ASP A 132 -7.29 5.11 28.54
C ASP A 132 -7.81 6.04 29.64
N GLU A 133 -8.45 7.14 29.29
CA GLU A 133 -9.12 8.02 30.27
C GLU A 133 -10.31 7.31 30.95
N ILE A 134 -11.04 6.47 30.22
CA ILE A 134 -12.11 5.62 30.80
C ILE A 134 -11.50 4.64 31.82
N LYS A 135 -10.42 3.94 31.47
CA LYS A 135 -9.72 3.05 32.41
C LYS A 135 -9.22 3.81 33.63
N GLN A 136 -8.58 4.96 33.41
CA GLN A 136 -8.07 5.82 34.47
C GLN A 136 -9.19 6.28 35.41
N ALA A 137 -10.33 6.71 34.88
CA ALA A 137 -11.49 7.10 35.69
C ALA A 137 -12.01 5.94 36.54
N VAL A 138 -12.07 4.72 35.97
CA VAL A 138 -12.47 3.51 36.69
C VAL A 138 -11.46 3.16 37.79
N GLU A 139 -10.16 3.32 37.54
CA GLU A 139 -9.11 3.10 38.54
C GLU A 139 -9.21 4.10 39.69
N ILE A 140 -9.47 5.38 39.39
CA ILE A 140 -9.63 6.44 40.39
C ILE A 140 -10.80 6.13 41.32
N VAL A 141 -11.97 5.77 40.79
CA VAL A 141 -13.13 5.47 41.64
C VAL A 141 -12.93 4.18 42.45
N LYS A 142 -12.24 3.18 41.89
CA LYS A 142 -11.89 1.93 42.60
C LYS A 142 -10.93 2.14 43.77
N ALA A 143 -10.11 3.20 43.72
CA ALA A 143 -9.20 3.54 44.80
C ALA A 143 -9.89 4.20 46.01
N SER A 144 -11.16 4.62 45.87
CA SER A 144 -11.94 5.18 46.97
C SER A 144 -12.28 4.12 48.03
N ALA A 145 -12.22 4.50 49.30
CA ALA A 145 -12.66 3.66 50.41
C ALA A 145 -14.15 3.29 50.34
N ASP A 146 -14.96 4.10 49.64
CA ASP A 146 -16.40 3.89 49.49
C ASP A 146 -16.75 2.92 48.34
N PHE A 147 -15.78 2.54 47.51
CA PHE A 147 -16.02 1.69 46.36
C PHE A 147 -16.37 0.26 46.78
N LYS A 148 -17.57 -0.20 46.40
CA LYS A 148 -18.04 -1.54 46.76
C LYS A 148 -17.66 -2.57 45.69
N PRO A 149 -17.18 -3.77 46.07
CA PRO A 149 -17.04 -4.88 45.14
C PRO A 149 -18.36 -5.14 44.40
N ASN A 150 -18.28 -5.49 43.11
CA ASN A 150 -19.42 -5.70 42.21
C ASN A 150 -20.22 -4.45 41.80
N THR A 151 -19.76 -3.23 42.12
CA THR A 151 -20.30 -2.01 41.50
C THR A 151 -20.09 -2.06 39.98
N ARG A 152 -21.13 -1.74 39.20
CA ARG A 152 -21.13 -1.82 37.72
C ARG A 152 -21.33 -0.44 37.10
N PHE A 153 -20.71 -0.25 35.95
CA PHE A 153 -20.95 0.86 35.03
C PHE A 153 -21.54 0.24 33.76
N THR A 154 -22.78 0.59 33.44
CA THR A 154 -23.54 0.07 32.29
C THR A 154 -23.99 1.21 31.42
#